data_AF-A0AAU3B266-F1
#
_entry.id   AF-A0AAU3B266-F1
#
_cell.length_a   1.000
_cell.length_b   1.000
_cell.length_c   1.000
_cell.angle_alpha   90.00
_cell.angle_beta   90.00
_cell.angle_gamma   90.00
#
_symmetry.space_group_name_H-M   'P 1'
#
loop_
_entity.id
_entity.type
_entity.pdbx_description
1 polymer ?
#
loop_
_entity_poly.entity_id
_entity_poly.type
_entity_poly.pdbx_seq_one_letter_code
_entity_poly.pdbx_strand_id
1 'polypeptide(L)' 'MVAAHSGKCVDVSNVSTTAGPLIHQWTCDPASALGTKKNQIWRLQGKS' A
#
# COMPACT_ATOMS: atom_id res chain seq x y z
N MET A 1 3.16 -4.24 -2.65
CA MET A 1 3.53 -5.41 -1.82
C MET A 1 2.25 -6.15 -1.45
N VAL A 2 2.21 -7.47 -1.62
CA VAL A 2 1.00 -8.29 -1.42
C VAL A 2 1.22 -9.25 -0.26
N ALA A 3 0.26 -9.33 0.67
CA ALA A 3 0.29 -10.28 1.78
C ALA A 3 -0.03 -11.70 1.28
N ALA A 4 0.85 -12.65 1.58
CA ALA A 4 0.75 -14.02 1.08
C ALA A 4 -0.55 -14.73 1.51
N HIS A 5 -1.03 -14.49 2.72
CA HIS A 5 -2.20 -15.18 3.28
C HIS A 5 -3.54 -14.66 2.74
N SER A 6 -3.64 -13.37 2.41
CA SER A 6 -4.90 -12.72 2.05
C SER A 6 -4.98 -12.30 0.58
N GLY A 7 -3.84 -12.25 -0.12
CA GLY A 7 -3.74 -11.68 -1.46
C GLY A 7 -3.99 -10.16 -1.51
N LYS A 8 -4.08 -9.49 -0.35
CA LYS A 8 -4.34 -8.05 -0.22
C LYS A 8 -3.05 -7.24 -0.19
N CYS A 9 -3.13 -5.98 -0.58
CA CYS A 9 -2.01 -5.06 -0.59
C CYS A 9 -1.87 -4.34 0.75
N VAL A 10 -0.64 -4.01 1.14
CA VAL A 10 -0.39 -3.08 2.24
C VAL A 10 -0.85 -1.69 1.83
N ASP A 11 -1.68 -1.05 2.64
CA ASP A 11 -2.34 0.22 2.33
C ASP A 11 -2.27 1.18 3.54
N VAL A 12 -2.06 2.48 3.28
CA VAL A 12 -2.21 3.57 4.26
C VAL A 12 -3.66 4.08 4.30
N SER A 13 -4.30 3.98 5.47
CA SER A 13 -5.69 4.36 5.67
C SER A 13 -6.00 5.78 5.17
N ASN A 14 -7.11 5.93 4.44
CA ASN A 14 -7.61 7.20 3.91
C ASN A 14 -6.61 7.97 3.03
N VAL A 15 -5.61 7.29 2.44
CA VAL A 15 -4.55 7.94 1.65
C VAL A 15 -3.83 9.04 2.46
N SER A 16 -3.75 8.87 3.78
CA SER A 16 -3.19 9.89 4.67
C SER A 16 -1.71 10.14 4.40
N THR A 17 -1.33 11.41 4.45
CA THR A 17 0.06 11.89 4.38
C THR A 17 0.57 12.40 5.73
N THR A 18 -0.28 12.42 6.76
CA THR A 18 0.13 12.78 8.12
C THR A 18 0.95 11.66 8.75
N ALA A 19 1.65 11.96 9.86
CA ALA A 19 2.38 10.95 10.62
C ALA A 19 1.43 10.09 11.48
N GLY A 20 1.77 8.82 11.65
CA GLY A 20 1.00 7.85 12.43
C GLY A 20 -0.33 7.34 11.83
N PRO A 21 -0.54 7.30 10.49
CA PRO A 21 -1.76 6.72 9.95
C PRO A 21 -1.76 5.21 10.15
N LEU A 22 -2.95 4.62 10.16
CA LEU A 22 -3.07 3.18 10.26
C LEU A 22 -2.61 2.52 8.95
N ILE A 23 -1.85 1.44 9.10
CA ILE A 23 -1.51 0.54 8.01
C ILE A 23 -2.44 -0.66 8.09
N HIS A 24 -3.07 -1.00 6.98
CA HIS A 24 -3.98 -2.15 6.91
C HIS A 24 -3.78 -2.96 5.62
N GLN A 25 -4.52 -4.06 5.48
CA GLN A 25 -4.55 -4.87 4.27
C GLN A 25 -5.84 -4.57 3.49
N TRP A 26 -5.71 -4.06 2.27
CA TRP A 26 -6.85 -3.70 1.45
C TRP A 26 -6.80 -4.36 0.07
N THR A 27 -7.92 -4.38 -0.63
CA THR A 27 -7.96 -4.83 -2.02
C THR A 27 -6.91 -4.05 -2.82
N CYS A 28 -6.10 -4.79 -3.58
CA CYS A 28 -5.03 -4.21 -4.36
C CYS A 28 -5.60 -3.31 -5.45
N ASP A 29 -5.16 -2.05 -5.47
CA ASP A 29 -5.42 -1.15 -6.57
C ASP A 29 -4.41 -1.41 -7.70
N PRO A 30 -4.84 -1.49 -8.97
CA PRO A 30 -3.93 -1.70 -10.08
C PRO A 30 -2.95 -0.53 -10.22
N ALA A 31 -1.68 -0.83 -10.48
CA ALA A 31 -0.61 0.15 -10.63
C ALA A 31 -0.82 1.16 -11.79
N SER A 32 -1.84 1.00 -12.62
CA SER A 32 -2.22 2.00 -13.63
C SER A 32 -3.04 3.17 -13.06
N ALA A 33 -3.57 3.06 -11.84
CA ALA A 33 -4.36 4.11 -11.18
C ALA A 33 -3.50 5.12 -10.39
N LEU A 34 -2.17 4.99 -10.46
CA LEU A 34 -1.19 5.62 -9.55
C LEU A 34 -0.95 7.13 -9.76
N GLY A 35 -1.71 7.80 -10.63
CA GLY A 35 -1.63 9.26 -10.76
C GLY A 35 -2.01 9.98 -9.45
N THR A 36 -2.96 9.41 -8.69
CA THR A 36 -3.54 10.06 -7.51
C THR A 36 -3.52 9.19 -6.24
N LYS A 37 -3.38 7.86 -6.35
CA LYS A 37 -3.38 6.95 -5.20
C LYS A 37 -2.05 6.18 -5.11
N LYS A 38 -1.19 6.59 -4.18
CA LYS A 38 0.13 5.96 -3.94
C LYS A 38 0.22 5.22 -2.61
N ASN A 39 -0.87 5.12 -1.85
CA ASN A 39 -0.91 4.53 -0.52
C ASN A 39 -0.68 3.00 -0.49
N GLN A 40 -0.54 2.35 -1.65
CA GLN A 40 -0.25 0.91 -1.75
C GLN A 40 1.08 0.55 -2.46
N ILE A 41 1.85 1.57 -2.89
CA ILE A 41 3.14 1.34 -3.54
C ILE A 41 4.24 1.41 -2.50
N TRP A 42 4.96 0.30 -2.33
CA TRP A 42 6.02 0.19 -1.33
C TRP A 42 7.31 -0.27 -1.98
N ARG A 43 8.40 0.44 -1.68
CA ARG A 43 9.76 -0.04 -1.89
C ARG A 43 10.33 -0.41 -0.53
N LEU A 44 10.59 -1.70 -0.34
CA LEU A 44 11.33 -2.15 0.83
C LEU A 44 12.81 -1.89 0.58
N GLN A 45 13.45 -1.16 1.48
CA GLN A 45 14.91 -1.04 1.47
C GLN A 45 15.51 -2.35 1.98
N GLY A 46 16.55 -2.86 1.31
CA GLY A 46 17.29 -4.04 1.75
C GLY A 46 16.78 -5.40 1.28
N LYS A 47 15.80 -5.47 0.36
CA LYS A 47 15.52 -6.71 -0.38
C LYS A 47 16.29 -6.67 -1.71
N SER A 48 17.40 -7.43 -1.76
CA SER A 48 18.09 -7.83 -3.01
C SER A 48 17.30 -8.89 -3.75
#